data_AF-A0A6N6KEY0-F1
#
_entry.id   AF-A0A6N6KEY0-F1
#
_cell.length_a   1.000
_cell.length_b   1.000
_cell.length_c   1.000
_cell.angle_alpha   90.00
_cell.angle_beta   90.00
_cell.angle_gamma   90.00
#
_symmetry.space_group_name_H-M   'P 1'
#
loop_
_entity.id
_entity.type
_entity.pdbx_description
1 polymer ?
#
loop_
_entity_poly.entity_id
_entity_poly.type
_entity_poly.pdbx_seq_one_letter_code
_entity_poly.pdbx_strand_id
1 'polypeptide(L)'
;MIIFSGCGTQRHAFIDNSVKNWQQIKKTDNKAIVHTLYLIGDAGALDNPEKGTNYVLEAVKNELDTSRGDETLVFLGDNLYPKGLEASANEDRSRGEKVLNAQLELANHVNGTTVFIPGNHDWKRGHKGGLRYILRQEDYVESYFDQNGPKVKMYPGHGCGDPKVMKINKDLVFIFLDTQWWLQNWENEPGINRGCEVKSHTDLLHSIEEIFMDHKNDEIVVLMHHPILTNGNHGGNFSMKQHIFPLTDLNDRLWIPLPVLGSIYPLNRQVSGHVQDVTHGKNKQIMQGIDQIAKRLRVDVIFASGHEHSLQYFENNKIKYVVSGSGAKHTYTAAGRNALFTKEARGFAKIMFYEDFESWIEFYTVTGYDQEPVLEFRKQLRVPRPGTIEEEVKFPDIPIRDTLVAANKNFLAGSFKSFLMGEQYREMWATPVEVQTINLLEEHGGLTPIKKGGGMSSNSLRMEAQ
;
A
#
# COMPACT_ATOMS: atom_id res chain seq x y z
N MET A 1 6.74 -31.08 -33.94
CA MET A 1 6.51 -29.63 -33.71
C MET A 1 5.84 -29.50 -32.35
N ILE A 2 6.61 -29.33 -31.28
CA ILE A 2 6.05 -29.13 -29.93
C ILE A 2 5.62 -27.67 -29.85
N ILE A 3 4.32 -27.43 -29.91
CA ILE A 3 3.74 -26.11 -29.71
C ILE A 3 3.83 -25.84 -28.21
N PHE A 4 4.84 -25.07 -27.79
CA PHE A 4 4.90 -24.52 -26.44
C PHE A 4 3.85 -23.40 -26.34
N SER A 5 2.65 -23.75 -25.89
CA SER A 5 1.64 -22.78 -25.47
C SER A 5 2.19 -22.00 -24.27
N GLY A 6 2.63 -20.76 -24.49
CA GLY A 6 3.13 -19.91 -23.41
C GLY A 6 2.03 -19.62 -22.39
N CYS A 7 2.31 -19.77 -21.10
CA CYS A 7 1.42 -19.42 -19.97
C CYS A 7 1.33 -17.90 -19.72
N GLY A 8 1.51 -17.07 -20.76
CA GLY A 8 1.39 -15.61 -20.67
C GLY A 8 -0.06 -15.15 -20.72
N THR A 9 -0.36 -14.03 -20.07
CA THR A 9 -1.73 -13.51 -19.91
C THR A 9 -2.04 -12.31 -20.80
N GLN A 10 -1.17 -12.05 -21.80
CA GLN A 10 -1.31 -10.91 -22.70
C GLN A 10 -2.64 -10.94 -23.48
N ARG A 11 -2.98 -12.09 -24.10
CA ARG A 11 -4.20 -12.23 -24.92
C ARG A 11 -5.46 -12.35 -24.07
N HIS A 12 -5.43 -13.20 -23.05
CA HIS A 12 -6.56 -13.44 -22.15
C HIS A 12 -6.08 -13.32 -20.72
N ALA A 13 -6.87 -12.62 -19.89
CA ALA A 13 -6.65 -12.63 -18.45
C ALA A 13 -6.68 -14.06 -17.92
N PHE A 14 -5.78 -14.37 -17.00
CA PHE A 14 -5.93 -15.56 -16.17
C PHE A 14 -6.98 -15.26 -15.10
N ILE A 15 -7.93 -16.20 -14.94
CA ILE A 15 -8.98 -16.17 -13.92
C ILE A 15 -8.96 -17.53 -13.24
N ASP A 16 -8.75 -17.55 -11.93
CA ASP A 16 -8.74 -18.79 -11.16
C ASP A 16 -10.12 -19.48 -11.19
N ASN A 17 -10.12 -20.81 -11.15
CA ASN A 17 -11.34 -21.61 -11.19
C ASN A 17 -12.36 -21.22 -10.11
N SER A 18 -11.89 -20.81 -8.92
CA SER A 18 -12.74 -20.40 -7.79
C SER A 18 -13.53 -19.11 -8.03
N VAL A 19 -13.13 -18.30 -9.03
CA VAL A 19 -13.76 -17.00 -9.37
C VAL A 19 -14.16 -16.90 -10.83
N LYS A 20 -14.24 -18.01 -11.56
CA LYS A 20 -14.62 -18.03 -12.99
C LYS A 20 -15.99 -17.44 -13.29
N ASN A 21 -16.91 -17.47 -12.33
CA ASN A 21 -18.25 -16.92 -12.47
C ASN A 21 -18.34 -15.43 -12.09
N TRP A 22 -17.23 -14.70 -11.99
CA TRP A 22 -17.22 -13.29 -11.54
C TRP A 22 -18.20 -12.39 -12.29
N GLN A 23 -18.42 -12.63 -13.59
CA GLN A 23 -19.38 -11.88 -14.41
C GLN A 23 -20.84 -12.06 -13.97
N GLN A 24 -21.15 -13.18 -13.32
CA GLN A 24 -22.48 -13.52 -12.84
C GLN A 24 -22.75 -12.95 -11.43
N ILE A 25 -21.68 -12.65 -10.67
CA ILE A 25 -21.81 -12.08 -9.33
C ILE A 25 -22.17 -10.60 -9.49
N LYS A 26 -23.42 -10.28 -9.15
CA LYS A 26 -23.95 -8.92 -9.24
C LYS A 26 -23.57 -8.12 -8.00
N LYS A 27 -23.38 -6.81 -8.20
CA LYS A 27 -23.34 -5.83 -7.12
C LYS A 27 -24.71 -5.84 -6.42
N THR A 28 -24.76 -5.58 -5.13
CA THR A 28 -26.06 -5.46 -4.45
C THR A 28 -26.82 -4.29 -5.06
N ASP A 29 -28.00 -4.55 -5.60
CA ASP A 29 -28.81 -3.51 -6.26
C ASP A 29 -29.32 -2.51 -5.20
N ASN A 30 -29.25 -1.21 -5.52
CA ASN A 30 -29.83 -0.07 -4.77
C ASN A 30 -29.02 0.59 -3.65
N LYS A 31 -27.68 0.53 -3.67
CA LYS A 31 -26.84 1.28 -2.72
C LYS A 31 -25.97 2.32 -3.40
N ALA A 32 -25.92 3.52 -2.82
CA ALA A 32 -25.11 4.61 -3.33
C ALA A 32 -23.63 4.34 -3.07
N ILE A 33 -22.80 4.65 -4.07
CA ILE A 33 -21.34 4.69 -3.89
C ILE A 33 -21.03 5.93 -3.05
N VAL A 34 -20.37 5.73 -1.91
CA VAL A 34 -19.94 6.81 -1.02
C VAL A 34 -18.53 7.28 -1.32
N HIS A 35 -17.69 6.40 -1.87
CA HIS A 35 -16.34 6.75 -2.26
C HIS A 35 -15.82 5.86 -3.39
N THR A 36 -15.06 6.44 -4.33
CA THR A 36 -14.33 5.69 -5.35
C THR A 36 -12.83 5.99 -5.27
N LEU A 37 -12.03 4.93 -5.15
CA LEU A 37 -10.59 4.98 -5.14
C LEU A 37 -10.05 4.51 -6.50
N TYR A 38 -9.42 5.39 -7.26
CA TYR A 38 -8.72 5.07 -8.50
C TYR A 38 -7.24 4.81 -8.25
N LEU A 39 -6.70 3.75 -8.83
CA LEU A 39 -5.34 3.25 -8.61
C LEU A 39 -4.58 3.17 -9.93
N ILE A 40 -3.51 3.95 -10.07
CA ILE A 40 -2.66 3.96 -11.26
C ILE A 40 -1.18 3.95 -10.83
N GLY A 41 -0.47 2.86 -11.02
CA GLY A 41 0.98 2.78 -10.83
C GLY A 41 1.75 2.96 -12.14
N ASP A 42 3.01 3.38 -12.04
CA ASP A 42 4.00 3.31 -13.12
C ASP A 42 3.56 4.11 -14.37
N ALA A 43 2.92 5.25 -14.14
CA ALA A 43 2.43 6.16 -15.16
C ALA A 43 3.50 7.16 -15.65
N GLY A 44 4.76 7.03 -15.21
CA GLY A 44 5.83 8.00 -15.44
C GLY A 44 6.41 8.07 -16.85
N ALA A 45 5.63 7.78 -17.89
CA ALA A 45 6.00 8.02 -19.28
C ALA A 45 4.78 8.39 -20.14
N LEU A 46 5.05 9.09 -21.23
CA LEU A 46 4.05 9.55 -22.21
C LEU A 46 4.15 8.71 -23.48
N ASP A 47 2.98 8.39 -24.04
CA ASP A 47 2.86 7.76 -25.36
C ASP A 47 3.15 8.78 -26.47
N ASN A 48 2.73 10.03 -26.27
CA ASN A 48 3.04 11.15 -27.14
C ASN A 48 3.67 12.32 -26.35
N PRO A 49 5.03 12.38 -26.27
CA PRO A 49 5.74 13.43 -25.54
C PRO A 49 5.55 14.84 -26.09
N GLU A 50 5.25 14.99 -27.38
CA GLU A 50 5.00 16.30 -28.00
C GLU A 50 3.68 16.87 -27.51
N LYS A 51 2.64 16.03 -27.44
CA LYS A 51 1.30 16.40 -26.96
C LYS A 51 1.15 16.34 -25.44
N GLY A 52 2.06 15.70 -24.73
CA GLY A 52 1.94 15.54 -23.28
C GLY A 52 0.91 14.48 -22.87
N THR A 53 0.62 13.47 -23.70
CA THR A 53 -0.50 12.55 -23.47
C THR A 53 -0.08 11.11 -23.23
N ASN A 54 -0.88 10.41 -22.41
CA ASN A 54 -0.82 8.98 -22.11
C ASN A 54 -2.24 8.43 -22.19
N TYR A 55 -2.46 7.37 -22.98
CA TYR A 55 -3.83 6.91 -23.26
C TYR A 55 -4.52 6.26 -22.06
N VAL A 56 -3.78 5.73 -21.08
CA VAL A 56 -4.38 5.22 -19.84
C VAL A 56 -4.90 6.39 -18.99
N LEU A 57 -4.15 7.49 -18.93
CA LEU A 57 -4.57 8.70 -18.21
C LEU A 57 -5.82 9.32 -18.84
N GLU A 58 -5.92 9.33 -20.17
CA GLU A 58 -7.10 9.81 -20.89
C GLU A 58 -8.34 8.92 -20.66
N ALA A 59 -8.16 7.60 -20.65
CA ALA A 59 -9.20 6.65 -20.26
C ALA A 59 -9.71 6.89 -18.83
N VAL A 60 -8.80 7.12 -17.87
CA VAL A 60 -9.20 7.41 -16.48
C VAL A 60 -9.90 8.77 -16.37
N LYS A 61 -9.44 9.79 -17.12
CA LYS A 61 -10.12 11.08 -17.18
C LYS A 61 -11.60 10.92 -17.58
N ASN A 62 -11.89 10.11 -18.60
CA ASN A 62 -13.28 9.88 -19.04
C ASN A 62 -14.12 9.16 -17.96
N GLU A 63 -13.52 8.24 -17.21
CA GLU A 63 -14.17 7.59 -16.08
C GLU A 63 -14.45 8.56 -14.92
N LEU A 64 -13.51 9.46 -14.62
CA LEU A 64 -13.67 10.50 -13.60
C LEU A 64 -14.77 11.51 -13.99
N ASP A 65 -14.80 11.93 -15.26
CA ASP A 65 -15.83 12.85 -15.80
C ASP A 65 -17.27 12.32 -15.69
N THR A 66 -17.44 11.00 -15.57
CA THR A 66 -18.75 10.33 -15.50
C THR A 66 -19.08 9.72 -14.13
N SER A 67 -18.10 9.70 -13.23
CA SER A 67 -18.22 9.15 -11.89
C SER A 67 -19.06 10.04 -10.96
N ARG A 68 -19.50 9.45 -9.85
CA ARG A 68 -20.35 10.11 -8.85
C ARG A 68 -19.86 9.76 -7.45
N GLY A 69 -19.99 10.70 -6.54
CA GLY A 69 -19.55 10.56 -5.14
C GLY A 69 -18.17 11.16 -4.92
N ASP A 70 -17.63 10.96 -3.72
CA ASP A 70 -16.30 11.44 -3.37
C ASP A 70 -15.23 10.52 -3.95
N GLU A 71 -14.10 11.10 -4.33
CA GLU A 71 -13.07 10.37 -5.05
C GLU A 71 -11.68 10.59 -4.47
N THR A 72 -10.88 9.53 -4.54
CA THR A 72 -9.43 9.64 -4.39
C THR A 72 -8.76 9.02 -5.60
N LEU A 73 -7.93 9.79 -6.29
CA LEU A 73 -7.03 9.30 -7.33
C LEU A 73 -5.65 9.08 -6.72
N VAL A 74 -5.09 7.88 -6.85
CA VAL A 74 -3.77 7.56 -6.30
C VAL A 74 -2.82 7.09 -7.39
N PHE A 75 -1.72 7.82 -7.53
CA PHE A 75 -0.56 7.38 -8.29
C PHE A 75 0.37 6.53 -7.40
N LEU A 76 0.46 5.23 -7.69
CA LEU A 76 1.12 4.21 -6.86
C LEU A 76 2.64 4.14 -7.07
N GLY A 77 3.30 5.27 -7.34
CA GLY A 77 4.74 5.35 -7.55
C GLY A 77 5.22 5.11 -8.97
N ASP A 78 6.51 5.37 -9.15
CA ASP A 78 7.16 5.50 -10.45
C ASP A 78 6.45 6.53 -11.34
N ASN A 79 6.20 7.69 -10.73
CA ASN A 79 5.51 8.80 -11.38
C ASN A 79 6.41 9.47 -12.44
N LEU A 80 7.72 9.22 -12.41
CA LEU A 80 8.69 9.70 -13.39
C LEU A 80 9.80 8.71 -13.77
N TYR A 81 9.80 8.26 -15.03
CA TYR A 81 10.92 7.54 -15.62
C TYR A 81 11.95 8.46 -16.31
N PRO A 82 13.23 8.02 -16.44
CA PRO A 82 13.81 6.87 -15.75
C PRO A 82 14.37 7.23 -14.36
N LYS A 83 14.37 8.48 -13.92
CA LYS A 83 14.99 8.89 -12.65
C LYS A 83 14.40 10.21 -12.12
N GLY A 84 13.15 10.19 -11.64
CA GLY A 84 12.54 11.25 -10.86
C GLY A 84 12.61 12.65 -11.48
N LEU A 85 12.31 13.66 -10.68
CA LEU A 85 12.31 15.05 -11.13
C LEU A 85 13.68 15.71 -10.94
N GLU A 86 14.30 16.14 -12.05
CA GLU A 86 15.62 16.77 -12.05
C GLU A 86 15.59 18.19 -11.45
N ALA A 87 16.77 18.76 -11.18
CA ALA A 87 16.89 20.16 -10.76
C ALA A 87 16.49 21.12 -11.89
N SER A 88 16.05 22.34 -11.55
CA SER A 88 15.55 23.34 -12.51
C SER A 88 16.54 23.71 -13.61
N ALA A 89 17.85 23.71 -13.32
CA ALA A 89 18.91 24.00 -14.28
C ALA A 89 19.27 22.82 -15.21
N ASN A 90 18.68 21.63 -15.01
CA ASN A 90 18.97 20.46 -15.81
C ASN A 90 18.11 20.42 -17.08
N GLU A 91 18.69 20.06 -18.22
CA GLU A 91 17.99 19.98 -19.51
C GLU A 91 16.82 18.98 -19.53
N ASP A 92 16.90 17.90 -18.74
CA ASP A 92 15.85 16.89 -18.63
C ASP A 92 14.65 17.34 -17.77
N ARG A 93 14.74 18.50 -17.09
CA ARG A 93 13.68 19.01 -16.21
C ARG A 93 12.35 19.14 -16.93
N SER A 94 12.36 19.81 -18.09
CA SER A 94 11.15 20.09 -18.88
C SER A 94 10.42 18.80 -19.29
N ARG A 95 11.17 17.74 -19.62
CA ARG A 95 10.59 16.43 -19.94
C ARG A 95 9.87 15.83 -18.73
N GLY A 96 10.49 15.87 -17.55
CA GLY A 96 9.89 15.38 -16.31
C GLY A 96 8.61 16.15 -15.95
N GLU A 97 8.66 17.48 -16.04
CA GLU A 97 7.48 18.33 -15.80
C GLU A 97 6.33 17.98 -16.75
N LYS A 98 6.57 17.79 -18.05
CA LYS A 98 5.51 17.37 -18.99
C LYS A 98 4.83 16.05 -18.58
N VAL A 99 5.60 15.08 -18.09
CA VAL A 99 5.06 13.78 -17.65
C VAL A 99 4.26 13.93 -16.35
N LEU A 100 4.72 14.75 -15.40
CA LEU A 100 3.96 15.04 -14.18
C LEU A 100 2.69 15.83 -14.49
N ASN A 101 2.75 16.82 -15.38
CA ASN A 101 1.59 17.63 -15.76
C ASN A 101 0.49 16.75 -16.32
N ALA A 102 0.81 15.77 -17.17
CA ALA A 102 -0.20 14.83 -17.69
C ALA A 102 -0.93 14.06 -16.58
N GLN A 103 -0.26 13.76 -15.47
CA GLN A 103 -0.85 13.11 -14.29
C GLN A 103 -1.60 14.12 -13.41
N LEU A 104 -1.05 15.32 -13.22
CA LEU A 104 -1.62 16.38 -12.39
C LEU A 104 -2.92 16.95 -12.99
N GLU A 105 -3.01 17.04 -14.32
CA GLU A 105 -4.21 17.51 -15.02
C GLU A 105 -5.43 16.63 -14.76
N LEU A 106 -5.25 15.34 -14.44
CA LEU A 106 -6.38 14.48 -14.03
C LEU A 106 -7.04 14.99 -12.75
N ALA A 107 -6.32 15.69 -11.86
CA ALA A 107 -6.87 16.21 -10.63
C ALA A 107 -8.01 17.22 -10.86
N ASN A 108 -8.05 17.89 -12.02
CA ASN A 108 -9.17 18.76 -12.40
C ASN A 108 -10.51 18.01 -12.56
N HIS A 109 -10.44 16.70 -12.73
CA HIS A 109 -11.59 15.82 -12.94
C HIS A 109 -11.95 15.00 -11.69
N VAL A 110 -11.18 15.13 -10.60
CA VAL A 110 -11.38 14.35 -9.37
C VAL A 110 -12.26 15.14 -8.41
N ASN A 111 -13.41 14.58 -8.03
CA ASN A 111 -14.23 15.13 -6.95
C ASN A 111 -13.68 14.72 -5.58
N GLY A 112 -12.50 15.25 -5.22
CA GLY A 112 -11.86 14.94 -3.95
C GLY A 112 -10.37 15.22 -3.95
N THR A 113 -9.55 14.20 -3.72
CA THR A 113 -8.09 14.37 -3.54
C THR A 113 -7.30 13.50 -4.51
N THR A 114 -6.28 14.07 -5.14
CA THR A 114 -5.26 13.30 -5.87
C THR A 114 -4.03 13.13 -4.98
N VAL A 115 -3.51 11.91 -4.89
CA VAL A 115 -2.34 11.59 -4.08
C VAL A 115 -1.28 10.88 -4.91
N PHE A 116 -0.04 11.31 -4.76
CA PHE A 116 1.14 10.63 -5.30
C PHE A 116 1.89 9.90 -4.19
N ILE A 117 2.25 8.65 -4.42
CA ILE A 117 3.23 7.91 -3.61
C ILE A 117 4.52 7.83 -4.43
N PRO A 118 5.71 7.94 -3.82
CA PRO A 118 6.96 7.72 -4.55
C PRO A 118 7.25 6.23 -4.81
N GLY A 119 7.79 5.94 -5.99
CA GLY A 119 8.41 4.67 -6.33
C GLY A 119 9.93 4.74 -6.39
N ASN A 120 10.56 3.66 -6.83
CA ASN A 120 12.01 3.59 -6.89
C ASN A 120 12.62 4.54 -7.92
N HIS A 121 11.95 4.76 -9.05
CA HIS A 121 12.43 5.72 -10.05
C HIS A 121 12.35 7.16 -9.56
N ASP A 122 11.34 7.51 -8.77
CA ASP A 122 11.19 8.83 -8.14
C ASP A 122 12.34 9.09 -7.15
N TRP A 123 12.74 8.06 -6.38
CA TRP A 123 13.93 8.04 -5.51
C TRP A 123 15.26 7.91 -6.28
N LYS A 124 15.32 8.44 -7.51
CA LYS A 124 16.52 8.39 -8.37
C LYS A 124 17.05 6.96 -8.55
N ARG A 125 16.15 5.98 -8.70
CA ARG A 125 16.45 4.54 -8.82
C ARG A 125 17.22 3.95 -7.63
N GLY A 126 17.04 4.52 -6.44
CA GLY A 126 17.76 4.10 -5.25
C GLY A 126 19.20 4.62 -5.16
N HIS A 127 19.64 5.48 -6.09
CA HIS A 127 20.98 6.06 -6.06
C HIS A 127 21.08 7.23 -5.07
N LYS A 128 22.32 7.56 -4.71
CA LYS A 128 22.67 8.67 -3.82
C LYS A 128 21.99 10.00 -4.20
N GLY A 129 21.41 10.63 -3.17
CA GLY A 129 20.73 11.92 -3.26
C GLY A 129 19.28 11.80 -3.75
N GLY A 130 18.67 10.62 -3.62
CA GLY A 130 17.27 10.37 -3.95
C GLY A 130 16.30 11.24 -3.13
N LEU A 131 16.65 11.57 -1.88
CA LEU A 131 15.82 12.44 -1.02
C LEU A 131 15.56 13.80 -1.69
N ARG A 132 16.57 14.37 -2.36
CA ARG A 132 16.40 15.64 -3.08
C ARG A 132 15.49 15.52 -4.31
N TYR A 133 15.36 14.34 -4.91
CA TYR A 133 14.42 14.12 -6.02
C TYR A 133 12.99 14.05 -5.49
N ILE A 134 12.79 13.36 -4.37
CA ILE A 134 11.48 13.30 -3.70
C ILE A 134 11.02 14.69 -3.27
N LEU A 135 11.84 15.44 -2.55
CA LEU A 135 11.48 16.79 -2.12
C LEU A 135 11.15 17.72 -3.30
N ARG A 136 11.92 17.65 -4.40
CA ARG A 136 11.61 18.44 -5.60
C ARG A 136 10.30 18.04 -6.27
N GLN A 137 9.99 16.76 -6.25
CA GLN A 137 8.77 16.23 -6.86
C GLN A 137 7.55 16.58 -5.99
N GLU A 138 7.65 16.43 -4.67
CA GLU A 138 6.66 16.88 -3.70
C GLU A 138 6.39 18.37 -3.86
N ASP A 139 7.43 19.22 -3.83
CA ASP A 139 7.30 20.66 -4.02
C ASP A 139 6.56 20.99 -5.33
N TYR A 140 6.95 20.34 -6.43
CA TYR A 140 6.34 20.57 -7.74
C TYR A 140 4.87 20.13 -7.80
N VAL A 141 4.56 18.95 -7.28
CA VAL A 141 3.22 18.35 -7.27
C VAL A 141 2.28 19.18 -6.40
N GLU A 142 2.71 19.60 -5.21
CA GLU A 142 1.86 20.34 -4.28
C GLU A 142 1.75 21.83 -4.62
N SER A 143 2.68 22.39 -5.41
CA SER A 143 2.62 23.78 -5.88
C SER A 143 1.98 23.94 -7.26
N TYR A 144 1.55 22.85 -7.92
CA TYR A 144 1.06 22.91 -9.29
C TYR A 144 -0.23 23.72 -9.43
N PHE A 145 -1.15 23.53 -8.48
CA PHE A 145 -2.40 24.24 -8.40
C PHE A 145 -2.34 25.36 -7.36
N ASP A 146 -3.11 26.42 -7.57
CA ASP A 146 -3.32 27.44 -6.55
C ASP A 146 -4.21 26.93 -5.41
N GLN A 147 -4.44 27.76 -4.40
CA GLN A 147 -5.22 27.38 -3.21
C GLN A 147 -6.71 27.10 -3.51
N ASN A 148 -7.23 27.53 -4.66
CA ASN A 148 -8.62 27.30 -5.08
C ASN A 148 -8.75 26.12 -6.05
N GLY A 149 -7.62 25.57 -6.52
CA GLY A 149 -7.58 24.45 -7.44
C GLY A 149 -7.76 23.07 -6.76
N PRO A 150 -7.62 21.99 -7.54
CA PRO A 150 -7.69 20.63 -7.05
C PRO A 150 -6.74 20.34 -5.89
N LYS A 151 -7.18 19.50 -4.95
CA LYS A 151 -6.34 19.05 -3.84
C LYS A 151 -5.39 17.97 -4.31
N VAL A 152 -4.10 18.29 -4.35
CA VAL A 152 -3.04 17.35 -4.69
C VAL A 152 -2.04 17.24 -3.54
N LYS A 153 -1.63 16.02 -3.22
CA LYS A 153 -0.69 15.72 -2.13
C LYS A 153 0.32 14.67 -2.56
N MET A 154 1.53 14.73 -1.99
CA MET A 154 2.47 13.61 -2.06
C MET A 154 2.61 12.98 -0.67
N TYR A 155 2.29 11.69 -0.55
CA TYR A 155 2.30 10.98 0.72
C TYR A 155 3.14 9.71 0.68
N PRO A 156 3.86 9.40 1.76
CA PRO A 156 4.26 10.28 2.86
C PRO A 156 5.02 11.54 2.41
N GLY A 157 4.83 12.64 3.15
CA GLY A 157 5.48 13.92 2.85
C GLY A 157 6.92 13.98 3.34
N HIS A 158 7.66 14.97 2.86
CA HIS A 158 9.03 15.32 3.25
C HIS A 158 10.08 14.22 3.06
N GLY A 159 9.78 13.20 2.26
CA GLY A 159 10.61 11.99 2.14
C GLY A 159 10.75 11.21 3.45
N CYS A 160 9.78 11.38 4.36
CA CYS A 160 9.73 10.66 5.63
C CYS A 160 9.20 9.22 5.45
N GLY A 161 9.63 8.33 6.34
CA GLY A 161 9.04 7.00 6.47
C GLY A 161 7.68 7.00 7.17
N ASP A 162 7.19 8.15 7.63
CA ASP A 162 6.00 8.30 8.46
C ASP A 162 4.73 7.86 7.70
N PRO A 163 4.04 6.79 8.11
CA PRO A 163 2.78 6.42 7.48
C PRO A 163 1.77 7.56 7.56
N LYS A 164 1.21 7.97 6.41
CA LYS A 164 0.14 8.96 6.39
C LYS A 164 -1.20 8.25 6.45
N VAL A 165 -1.97 8.54 7.49
CA VAL A 165 -3.36 8.09 7.60
C VAL A 165 -4.30 9.18 7.06
N MET A 166 -5.20 8.80 6.17
CA MET A 166 -6.28 9.63 5.64
C MET A 166 -7.61 8.95 5.96
N LYS A 167 -8.35 9.51 6.91
CA LYS A 167 -9.69 9.04 7.26
C LYS A 167 -10.67 9.53 6.20
N ILE A 168 -11.29 8.59 5.49
CA ILE A 168 -12.25 8.89 4.41
C ILE A 168 -13.65 9.05 4.99
N ASN A 169 -14.04 8.12 5.87
CA ASN A 169 -15.26 8.23 6.66
C ASN A 169 -15.09 7.45 7.98
N LYS A 170 -16.18 7.20 8.71
CA LYS A 170 -16.12 6.54 10.01
C LYS A 170 -15.62 5.09 9.99
N ASP A 171 -15.74 4.40 8.85
CA ASP A 171 -15.43 2.97 8.70
C ASP A 171 -14.46 2.72 7.51
N LEU A 172 -13.79 3.75 6.99
CA LEU A 172 -12.87 3.64 5.85
C LEU A 172 -11.65 4.55 6.05
N VAL A 173 -10.47 3.94 5.96
CA VAL A 173 -9.20 4.64 6.09
C VAL A 173 -8.20 4.22 5.01
N PHE A 174 -7.51 5.22 4.45
CA PHE A 174 -6.39 5.01 3.56
C PHE A 174 -5.08 5.27 4.30
N ILE A 175 -4.10 4.38 4.13
CA ILE A 175 -2.78 4.47 4.75
C ILE A 175 -1.74 4.51 3.63
N PHE A 176 -0.98 5.59 3.52
CA PHE A 176 0.03 5.77 2.49
C PHE A 176 1.41 5.44 3.06
N LEU A 177 2.17 4.58 2.36
CA LEU A 177 3.51 4.14 2.76
C LEU A 177 4.53 4.39 1.66
N ASP A 178 5.65 5.04 2.01
CA ASP A 178 6.85 5.05 1.18
C ASP A 178 7.64 3.76 1.42
N THR A 179 7.39 2.75 0.60
CA THR A 179 8.13 1.48 0.68
C THR A 179 9.55 1.60 0.15
N GLN A 180 9.83 2.59 -0.71
CA GLN A 180 11.17 2.82 -1.21
C GLN A 180 12.05 3.48 -0.15
N TRP A 181 11.51 4.30 0.76
CA TRP A 181 12.23 4.80 1.93
C TRP A 181 12.90 3.68 2.72
N TRP A 182 12.23 2.54 2.91
CA TRP A 182 12.81 1.37 3.58
C TRP A 182 13.99 0.77 2.79
N LEU A 183 13.86 0.71 1.47
CA LEU A 183 14.84 0.11 0.57
C LEU A 183 16.02 1.05 0.24
N GLN A 184 15.85 2.36 0.44
CA GLN A 184 16.85 3.37 0.20
C GLN A 184 18.08 3.14 1.09
N ASN A 185 19.28 3.37 0.54
CA ASN A 185 20.48 3.39 1.36
C ASN A 185 20.61 4.74 2.08
N TRP A 186 20.22 4.79 3.35
CA TRP A 186 20.18 6.01 4.17
C TRP A 186 21.56 6.66 4.38
N GLU A 187 22.65 5.90 4.33
CA GLU A 187 24.01 6.46 4.41
C GLU A 187 24.30 7.44 3.25
N ASN A 188 23.60 7.25 2.14
CA ASN A 188 23.71 8.08 0.95
C ASN A 188 22.71 9.24 0.91
N GLU A 189 21.89 9.41 1.94
CA GLU A 189 20.84 10.44 2.00
C GLU A 189 21.08 11.40 3.17
N PRO A 190 21.96 12.41 3.01
CA PRO A 190 22.15 13.41 4.05
C PRO A 190 20.83 14.11 4.41
N GLY A 191 20.47 14.05 5.69
CA GLY A 191 19.23 14.65 6.19
C GLY A 191 18.00 13.75 6.11
N ILE A 192 18.12 12.50 5.68
CA ILE A 192 17.02 11.53 5.79
C ILE A 192 16.55 11.43 7.25
N ASN A 193 15.23 11.36 7.44
CA ASN A 193 14.56 11.33 8.74
C ASN A 193 14.67 12.63 9.58
N ARG A 194 15.24 13.72 9.03
CA ARG A 194 15.26 15.00 9.75
C ARG A 194 13.85 15.57 9.82
N GLY A 195 13.30 15.66 11.02
CA GLY A 195 11.95 16.17 11.26
C GLY A 195 10.85 15.11 11.17
N CYS A 196 11.20 13.85 10.87
CA CYS A 196 10.25 12.74 10.82
C CYS A 196 10.07 12.08 12.20
N GLU A 197 8.92 11.45 12.43
CA GLU A 197 8.64 10.70 13.66
C GLU A 197 9.32 9.33 13.64
N VAL A 198 9.18 8.61 12.53
CA VAL A 198 9.82 7.34 12.20
C VAL A 198 11.28 7.60 11.85
N LYS A 199 12.18 7.02 12.66
CA LYS A 199 13.63 7.20 12.52
C LYS A 199 14.38 5.90 12.24
N SER A 200 13.68 4.77 12.31
CA SER A 200 14.23 3.45 12.04
C SER A 200 13.20 2.56 11.34
N HIS A 201 13.68 1.49 10.72
CA HIS A 201 12.85 0.43 10.15
C HIS A 201 11.92 -0.20 11.21
N THR A 202 12.39 -0.36 12.45
CA THR A 202 11.56 -0.88 13.55
C THR A 202 10.44 0.09 13.93
N ASP A 203 10.72 1.40 13.96
CA ASP A 203 9.70 2.42 14.24
C ASP A 203 8.61 2.42 13.18
N LEU A 204 8.95 2.18 11.91
CA LEU A 204 7.94 2.06 10.84
C LEU A 204 6.98 0.89 11.11
N LEU A 205 7.53 -0.29 11.39
CA LEU A 205 6.69 -1.48 11.67
C LEU A 205 5.82 -1.28 12.92
N HIS A 206 6.36 -0.62 13.96
CA HIS A 206 5.57 -0.27 15.14
C HIS A 206 4.46 0.73 14.81
N SER A 207 4.75 1.77 14.04
CA SER A 207 3.75 2.75 13.62
C SER A 207 2.62 2.10 12.81
N ILE A 208 2.95 1.19 11.88
CA ILE A 208 1.95 0.43 11.12
C ILE A 208 1.12 -0.48 12.03
N GLU A 209 1.75 -1.14 13.00
CA GLU A 209 1.03 -1.95 14.00
C GLU A 209 0.05 -1.10 14.83
N GLU A 210 0.46 0.07 15.31
CA GLU A 210 -0.41 1.00 16.03
C GLU A 210 -1.59 1.43 15.15
N ILE A 211 -1.35 1.86 13.92
CA ILE A 211 -2.40 2.28 12.98
C ILE A 211 -3.39 1.14 12.72
N PHE A 212 -2.90 -0.08 12.49
CA PHE A 212 -3.76 -1.25 12.29
C PHE A 212 -4.59 -1.61 13.52
N MET A 213 -4.07 -1.37 14.72
CA MET A 213 -4.83 -1.55 15.96
C MET A 213 -5.91 -0.47 16.12
N ASP A 214 -5.57 0.79 15.86
CA ASP A 214 -6.47 1.94 15.99
C ASP A 214 -7.64 1.87 14.99
N HIS A 215 -7.39 1.32 13.79
CA HIS A 215 -8.37 1.21 12.71
C HIS A 215 -8.89 -0.22 12.47
N LYS A 216 -8.73 -1.12 13.45
CA LYS A 216 -9.03 -2.56 13.28
C LYS A 216 -10.48 -2.85 12.86
N ASN A 217 -11.41 -1.96 13.18
CA ASN A 217 -12.84 -2.08 12.86
C ASN A 217 -13.23 -1.41 11.55
N ASP A 218 -12.31 -0.65 10.94
CA ASP A 218 -12.52 0.06 9.69
C ASP A 218 -12.19 -0.86 8.49
N GLU A 219 -12.56 -0.43 7.30
CA GLU A 219 -11.89 -0.88 6.07
C GLU A 219 -10.56 -0.16 5.93
N ILE A 220 -9.48 -0.94 5.84
CA ILE A 220 -8.14 -0.40 5.67
C ILE A 220 -7.68 -0.64 4.23
N VAL A 221 -7.30 0.42 3.54
CA VAL A 221 -6.54 0.32 2.28
C VAL A 221 -5.14 0.88 2.50
N VAL A 222 -4.14 0.02 2.41
CA VAL A 222 -2.73 0.42 2.43
C VAL A 222 -2.27 0.64 0.99
N LEU A 223 -1.83 1.85 0.70
CA LEU A 223 -1.39 2.31 -0.60
C LEU A 223 0.14 2.46 -0.57
N MET A 224 0.83 1.76 -1.46
CA MET A 224 2.29 1.71 -1.48
C MET A 224 2.83 1.42 -2.88
N HIS A 225 4.12 1.61 -3.12
CA HIS A 225 4.70 1.29 -4.43
C HIS A 225 4.95 -0.22 -4.65
N HIS A 226 5.71 -0.87 -3.76
CA HIS A 226 6.15 -2.26 -3.96
C HIS A 226 5.08 -3.27 -3.56
N PRO A 227 4.81 -4.33 -4.36
CA PRO A 227 3.84 -5.36 -4.03
C PRO A 227 4.37 -6.38 -3.02
N ILE A 228 3.50 -6.85 -2.11
CA ILE A 228 3.79 -8.01 -1.25
C ILE A 228 3.80 -9.31 -2.07
N LEU A 229 2.85 -9.45 -2.99
CA LEU A 229 2.72 -10.60 -3.90
C LEU A 229 2.66 -10.11 -5.35
N THR A 230 3.41 -10.79 -6.23
CA THR A 230 3.35 -10.56 -7.67
C THR A 230 3.77 -11.81 -8.43
N ASN A 231 3.08 -12.06 -9.54
CA ASN A 231 3.42 -13.10 -10.53
C ASN A 231 4.21 -12.57 -11.71
N GLY A 232 4.68 -11.32 -11.65
CA GLY A 232 5.54 -10.76 -12.70
C GLY A 232 7.03 -10.94 -12.42
N ASN A 233 7.84 -10.17 -13.15
CA ASN A 233 9.30 -10.31 -13.18
C ASN A 233 9.93 -10.05 -11.80
N HIS A 234 9.41 -9.08 -11.02
CA HIS A 234 9.93 -8.76 -9.69
C HIS A 234 9.58 -9.82 -8.64
N GLY A 235 8.58 -10.66 -8.92
CA GLY A 235 8.27 -11.88 -8.18
C GLY A 235 9.11 -13.09 -8.61
N GLY A 236 10.04 -12.89 -9.54
CA GLY A 236 10.89 -13.93 -10.09
C GLY A 236 10.22 -14.78 -11.17
N ASN A 237 9.16 -14.29 -11.84
CA ASN A 237 8.51 -15.05 -12.91
C ASN A 237 8.87 -14.43 -14.26
N PHE A 238 9.53 -15.22 -15.12
CA PHE A 238 10.05 -14.74 -16.40
C PHE A 238 9.47 -15.55 -17.57
N SER A 239 9.30 -14.90 -18.72
CA SER A 239 8.84 -15.56 -19.94
C SER A 239 9.91 -16.48 -20.55
N MET A 240 9.51 -17.42 -21.41
CA MET A 240 10.46 -18.24 -22.18
C MET A 240 11.42 -17.39 -23.03
N LYS A 241 10.94 -16.25 -23.56
CA LYS A 241 11.80 -15.28 -24.29
C LYS A 241 12.94 -14.82 -23.39
N GLN A 242 12.65 -14.44 -22.15
CA GLN A 242 13.66 -13.94 -21.21
C GLN A 242 14.63 -15.03 -20.74
N HIS A 243 14.19 -16.29 -20.65
CA HIS A 243 15.11 -17.41 -20.37
C HIS A 243 16.08 -17.69 -21.52
N ILE A 244 15.65 -17.51 -22.77
CA ILE A 244 16.48 -17.80 -23.94
C ILE A 244 17.32 -16.57 -24.35
N PHE A 245 16.77 -15.36 -24.22
CA PHE A 245 17.35 -14.09 -24.67
C PHE A 245 17.33 -13.02 -23.55
N PRO A 246 18.00 -13.23 -22.41
CA PRO A 246 17.88 -12.34 -21.24
C PRO A 246 18.40 -10.91 -21.49
N LEU A 247 19.28 -10.72 -22.47
CA LEU A 247 19.85 -9.40 -22.79
C LEU A 247 18.83 -8.47 -23.45
N THR A 248 17.68 -8.99 -23.93
CA THR A 248 16.62 -8.13 -24.48
C THR A 248 16.01 -7.22 -23.41
N ASP A 249 16.06 -7.61 -22.14
CA ASP A 249 15.55 -6.79 -21.03
C ASP A 249 16.44 -5.57 -20.74
N LEU A 250 17.71 -5.60 -21.17
CA LEU A 250 18.62 -4.46 -21.09
C LEU A 250 18.53 -3.58 -22.34
N ASN A 251 18.31 -4.21 -23.50
CA ASN A 251 18.15 -3.53 -24.77
C ASN A 251 17.41 -4.46 -25.75
N ASP A 252 16.26 -4.03 -26.25
CA ASP A 252 15.38 -4.82 -27.13
C ASP A 252 16.05 -5.31 -28.44
N ARG A 253 17.21 -4.78 -28.79
CA ARG A 253 17.99 -5.18 -29.98
C ARG A 253 18.94 -6.36 -29.71
N LEU A 254 19.21 -6.71 -28.46
CA LEU A 254 20.18 -7.75 -28.09
C LEU A 254 19.57 -9.16 -28.08
N TRP A 255 19.17 -9.65 -29.25
CA TRP A 255 18.64 -11.00 -29.48
C TRP A 255 19.73 -12.07 -29.51
N ILE A 256 20.52 -12.15 -28.44
CA ILE A 256 21.61 -13.13 -28.30
C ILE A 256 21.09 -14.30 -27.47
N PRO A 257 20.96 -15.51 -28.04
CA PRO A 257 20.51 -16.68 -27.30
C PRO A 257 21.59 -17.10 -26.30
N LEU A 258 21.25 -17.13 -25.02
CA LEU A 258 22.12 -17.57 -23.93
C LEU A 258 21.43 -18.69 -23.14
N PRO A 259 21.13 -19.86 -23.72
CA PRO A 259 20.62 -20.99 -22.94
C PRO A 259 21.64 -21.40 -21.86
N VAL A 260 21.16 -21.86 -20.70
CA VAL A 260 21.97 -22.23 -19.50
C VAL A 260 22.60 -21.03 -18.78
N LEU A 261 23.44 -20.22 -19.44
CA LEU A 261 24.05 -19.03 -18.84
C LEU A 261 23.05 -17.89 -18.63
N GLY A 262 22.13 -17.73 -19.57
CA GLY A 262 21.08 -16.73 -19.52
C GLY A 262 19.99 -17.02 -18.51
N SER A 263 19.85 -18.27 -18.07
CA SER A 263 19.02 -18.63 -16.92
C SER A 263 19.63 -18.19 -15.58
N ILE A 264 20.95 -17.94 -15.51
CA ILE A 264 21.62 -17.49 -14.26
C ILE A 264 21.13 -16.10 -13.84
N TYR A 265 20.85 -15.20 -14.79
CA TYR A 265 20.37 -13.85 -14.49
C TYR A 265 18.94 -13.84 -13.90
N PRO A 266 17.91 -14.48 -14.52
CA PRO A 266 16.61 -14.77 -13.91
C PRO A 266 16.69 -15.58 -12.60
N LEU A 267 17.58 -16.58 -12.52
CA LEU A 267 17.77 -17.38 -11.30
C LEU A 267 18.37 -16.55 -10.15
N ASN A 268 19.32 -15.65 -10.42
CA ASN A 268 19.86 -14.74 -9.40
C ASN A 268 18.77 -13.78 -8.89
N ARG A 269 17.91 -13.27 -9.78
CA ARG A 269 16.73 -12.47 -9.39
C ARG A 269 15.68 -13.29 -8.62
N GLN A 270 15.52 -14.58 -8.91
CA GLN A 270 14.66 -15.50 -8.15
C GLN A 270 15.20 -15.85 -6.75
N VAL A 271 16.53 -15.96 -6.57
CA VAL A 271 17.13 -16.47 -5.33
C VAL A 271 17.60 -15.36 -4.38
N SER A 272 18.31 -14.34 -4.88
CA SER A 272 18.85 -13.24 -4.07
C SER A 272 18.28 -11.86 -4.46
N GLY A 273 17.88 -11.67 -5.71
CA GLY A 273 17.15 -10.48 -6.16
C GLY A 273 18.01 -9.22 -6.30
N HIS A 274 17.56 -8.27 -7.11
CA HIS A 274 17.86 -6.85 -6.89
C HIS A 274 17.10 -6.39 -5.64
N VAL A 275 17.51 -5.31 -4.95
CA VAL A 275 16.80 -4.84 -3.72
C VAL A 275 15.32 -4.55 -3.92
N GLN A 276 14.92 -4.35 -5.18
CA GLN A 276 13.58 -4.07 -5.66
C GLN A 276 12.74 -5.34 -5.88
N ASP A 277 13.35 -6.53 -5.90
CA ASP A 277 12.66 -7.81 -6.09
C ASP A 277 12.07 -8.31 -4.77
N VAL A 278 10.88 -8.91 -4.82
CA VAL A 278 10.17 -9.47 -3.65
C VAL A 278 10.99 -10.56 -2.96
N THR A 279 11.93 -11.18 -3.69
CA THR A 279 12.81 -12.23 -3.21
C THR A 279 13.98 -11.71 -2.35
N HIS A 280 14.31 -10.42 -2.44
CA HIS A 280 15.45 -9.82 -1.76
C HIS A 280 15.21 -9.63 -0.25
N GLY A 281 16.25 -9.86 0.56
CA GLY A 281 16.16 -9.85 2.03
C GLY A 281 15.54 -8.57 2.62
N LYS A 282 15.98 -7.38 2.19
CA LYS A 282 15.42 -6.10 2.67
C LYS A 282 13.96 -5.88 2.28
N ASN A 283 13.58 -6.29 1.08
CA ASN A 283 12.20 -6.16 0.59
C ASN A 283 11.29 -7.14 1.33
N LYS A 284 11.73 -8.39 1.49
CA LYS A 284 11.06 -9.38 2.35
C LYS A 284 10.83 -8.86 3.77
N GLN A 285 11.79 -8.17 4.38
CA GLN A 285 11.64 -7.65 5.74
C GLN A 285 10.44 -6.70 5.88
N ILE A 286 10.28 -5.73 4.97
CA ILE A 286 9.13 -4.82 5.02
C ILE A 286 7.84 -5.53 4.59
N MET A 287 7.84 -6.19 3.42
CA MET A 287 6.62 -6.80 2.86
C MET A 287 6.07 -7.91 3.75
N GLN A 288 6.93 -8.80 4.26
CA GLN A 288 6.51 -9.84 5.20
C GLN A 288 6.24 -9.25 6.59
N GLY A 289 6.96 -8.20 7.00
CA GLY A 289 6.71 -7.52 8.28
C GLY A 289 5.29 -6.96 8.36
N ILE A 290 4.90 -6.13 7.39
CA ILE A 290 3.55 -5.52 7.35
C ILE A 290 2.45 -6.58 7.16
N ASP A 291 2.70 -7.59 6.32
CA ASP A 291 1.78 -8.70 6.08
C ASP A 291 1.57 -9.56 7.35
N GLN A 292 2.64 -9.85 8.09
CA GLN A 292 2.56 -10.61 9.33
C GLN A 292 1.87 -9.82 10.44
N ILE A 293 2.07 -8.50 10.53
CA ILE A 293 1.33 -7.64 11.46
C ILE A 293 -0.17 -7.74 11.15
N ALA A 294 -0.59 -7.55 9.90
CA ALA A 294 -1.99 -7.69 9.49
C ALA A 294 -2.57 -9.06 9.86
N LYS A 295 -1.84 -10.15 9.56
CA LYS A 295 -2.26 -11.53 9.89
C LYS A 295 -2.39 -11.76 11.38
N ARG A 296 -1.39 -11.33 12.17
CA ARG A 296 -1.36 -11.48 13.63
C ARG A 296 -2.50 -10.72 14.29
N LEU A 297 -2.77 -9.49 13.83
CA LEU A 297 -3.85 -8.66 14.36
C LEU A 297 -5.24 -9.06 13.82
N ARG A 298 -5.30 -9.88 12.76
CA ARG A 298 -6.52 -10.33 12.06
C ARG A 298 -7.35 -9.18 11.48
N VAL A 299 -6.64 -8.19 10.94
CA VAL A 299 -7.19 -6.98 10.33
C VAL A 299 -7.69 -7.31 8.92
N ASP A 300 -8.80 -6.69 8.53
CA ASP A 300 -9.30 -6.73 7.16
C ASP A 300 -8.67 -5.57 6.38
N VAL A 301 -7.74 -5.91 5.49
CA VAL A 301 -6.87 -4.93 4.83
C VAL A 301 -6.66 -5.26 3.36
N ILE A 302 -6.67 -4.22 2.54
CA ILE A 302 -6.34 -4.26 1.13
C ILE A 302 -4.97 -3.58 0.95
N PHE A 303 -3.97 -4.31 0.47
CA PHE A 303 -2.69 -3.75 0.06
C PHE A 303 -2.73 -3.47 -1.45
N ALA A 304 -2.66 -2.21 -1.84
CA ALA A 304 -2.65 -1.77 -3.24
C ALA A 304 -1.27 -1.22 -3.63
N SER A 305 -0.76 -1.69 -4.76
CA SER A 305 0.62 -1.47 -5.20
C SER A 305 0.78 -1.34 -6.72
N GLY A 306 1.88 -0.72 -7.14
CA GLY A 306 2.33 -0.63 -8.54
C GLY A 306 3.54 -1.55 -8.77
N HIS A 307 4.64 -0.97 -9.27
CA HIS A 307 5.99 -1.52 -9.48
C HIS A 307 6.09 -2.66 -10.50
N GLU A 308 5.19 -3.64 -10.44
CA GLU A 308 5.06 -4.63 -11.49
C GLU A 308 4.16 -4.10 -12.59
N HIS A 309 4.65 -4.14 -13.85
CA HIS A 309 3.94 -3.61 -15.00
C HIS A 309 2.82 -4.53 -15.49
N SER A 310 1.85 -4.81 -14.62
CA SER A 310 0.69 -5.66 -14.90
C SER A 310 -0.47 -5.35 -13.95
N LEU A 311 -1.61 -6.01 -14.19
CA LEU A 311 -2.78 -5.97 -13.30
C LEU A 311 -2.96 -7.33 -12.64
N GLN A 312 -3.07 -7.37 -11.31
CA GLN A 312 -3.17 -8.63 -10.56
C GLN A 312 -4.02 -8.50 -9.29
N TYR A 313 -4.66 -9.60 -8.91
CA TYR A 313 -5.40 -9.73 -7.66
C TYR A 313 -5.10 -11.06 -6.97
N PHE A 314 -4.75 -10.98 -5.68
CA PHE A 314 -4.54 -12.11 -4.78
C PHE A 314 -5.39 -11.93 -3.53
N GLU A 315 -5.76 -13.03 -2.90
CA GLU A 315 -6.57 -12.99 -1.68
C GLU A 315 -6.16 -14.11 -0.72
N ASN A 316 -6.08 -13.77 0.57
CA ASN A 316 -5.88 -14.73 1.64
C ASN A 316 -6.71 -14.32 2.86
N ASN A 317 -7.87 -14.94 3.03
CA ASN A 317 -8.82 -14.65 4.10
C ASN A 317 -9.20 -13.16 4.13
N LYS A 318 -8.75 -12.45 5.17
CA LYS A 318 -9.04 -11.02 5.39
C LYS A 318 -8.09 -10.09 4.65
N ILE A 319 -7.05 -10.60 3.99
CA ILE A 319 -6.02 -9.78 3.35
C ILE A 319 -6.14 -9.90 1.84
N LYS A 320 -6.22 -8.76 1.17
CA LYS A 320 -6.29 -8.66 -0.28
C LYS A 320 -5.04 -7.95 -0.79
N TYR A 321 -4.51 -8.41 -1.91
CA TYR A 321 -3.33 -7.81 -2.54
C TYR A 321 -3.68 -7.43 -3.98
N VAL A 322 -3.50 -6.16 -4.30
CA VAL A 322 -3.84 -5.53 -5.56
C VAL A 322 -2.56 -5.00 -6.19
N VAL A 323 -2.33 -5.38 -7.44
CA VAL A 323 -1.26 -4.83 -8.27
C VAL A 323 -1.91 -4.09 -9.44
N SER A 324 -1.64 -2.80 -9.54
CA SER A 324 -2.07 -1.92 -10.62
C SER A 324 -0.91 -1.03 -11.05
N GLY A 325 0.10 -1.63 -11.70
CA GLY A 325 1.36 -0.96 -12.05
C GLY A 325 1.56 -0.76 -13.54
N SER A 326 0.50 -0.68 -14.34
CA SER A 326 0.61 -0.67 -15.81
C SER A 326 0.08 0.61 -16.48
N GLY A 327 0.29 1.76 -15.84
CA GLY A 327 -0.13 3.08 -16.38
C GLY A 327 0.61 3.48 -17.66
N ALA A 328 1.91 3.22 -17.77
CA ALA A 328 2.69 3.57 -18.96
C ALA A 328 3.32 2.39 -19.70
N LYS A 329 3.51 1.24 -19.04
CA LYS A 329 4.19 0.06 -19.58
C LYS A 329 3.48 -1.22 -19.16
N HIS A 330 3.79 -2.32 -19.83
CA HIS A 330 3.41 -3.65 -19.36
C HIS A 330 4.58 -4.64 -19.51
N THR A 331 4.65 -5.62 -18.61
CA THR A 331 5.64 -6.70 -18.59
C THR A 331 4.94 -8.05 -18.41
N TYR A 332 5.66 -9.11 -18.72
CA TYR A 332 5.19 -10.47 -18.53
C TYR A 332 4.68 -10.71 -17.10
N THR A 333 3.49 -11.30 -16.99
CA THR A 333 2.96 -11.84 -15.72
C THR A 333 2.43 -13.25 -15.92
N ALA A 334 2.82 -14.15 -15.00
CA ALA A 334 2.48 -15.56 -15.06
C ALA A 334 1.06 -15.83 -14.55
N ALA A 335 0.36 -16.73 -15.22
CA ALA A 335 -0.91 -17.29 -14.75
C ALA A 335 -0.73 -18.16 -13.48
N GLY A 336 -1.75 -18.21 -12.61
CA GLY A 336 -1.80 -19.10 -11.45
C GLY A 336 -1.05 -18.59 -10.21
N ARG A 337 -0.30 -19.47 -9.53
CA ARG A 337 0.59 -19.13 -8.39
C ARG A 337 -0.10 -18.34 -7.26
N ASN A 338 -1.30 -18.78 -6.87
CA ASN A 338 -2.17 -18.16 -5.86
C ASN A 338 -2.82 -16.82 -6.27
N ALA A 339 -2.57 -16.32 -7.49
CA ALA A 339 -3.37 -15.22 -8.02
C ALA A 339 -4.78 -15.73 -8.35
N LEU A 340 -5.78 -14.87 -8.13
CA LEU A 340 -7.13 -15.09 -8.61
C LEU A 340 -7.36 -14.41 -9.97
N PHE A 341 -6.61 -13.35 -10.24
CA PHE A 341 -6.58 -12.67 -11.54
C PHE A 341 -5.17 -12.16 -11.85
N THR A 342 -4.74 -12.31 -13.10
CA THR A 342 -3.54 -11.65 -13.64
C THR A 342 -3.73 -11.30 -15.11
N LYS A 343 -3.27 -10.11 -15.50
CA LYS A 343 -3.33 -9.63 -16.89
C LYS A 343 -2.08 -8.80 -17.23
N GLU A 344 -1.36 -9.24 -18.26
CA GLU A 344 -0.30 -8.50 -18.94
C GLU A 344 -0.91 -7.51 -19.93
N ALA A 345 -1.28 -6.33 -19.46
CA ALA A 345 -1.75 -5.22 -20.30
C ALA A 345 -1.66 -3.89 -19.54
N ARG A 346 -1.74 -2.79 -20.28
CA ARG A 346 -1.86 -1.44 -19.71
C ARG A 346 -3.28 -1.15 -19.26
N GLY A 347 -3.40 -0.43 -18.16
CA GLY A 347 -4.69 -0.21 -17.52
C GLY A 347 -4.57 0.31 -16.09
N PHE A 348 -5.67 0.20 -15.36
CA PHE A 348 -5.81 0.71 -14.00
C PHE A 348 -6.80 -0.15 -13.20
N ALA A 349 -6.87 0.07 -11.89
CA ALA A 349 -7.88 -0.52 -11.03
C ALA A 349 -8.70 0.58 -10.33
N LYS A 350 -9.94 0.28 -9.97
CA LYS A 350 -10.73 1.13 -9.08
C LYS A 350 -11.44 0.31 -8.01
N ILE A 351 -11.55 0.86 -6.81
CA ILE A 351 -12.29 0.29 -5.69
C ILE A 351 -13.46 1.20 -5.37
N MET A 352 -14.68 0.65 -5.38
CA MET A 352 -15.90 1.38 -5.03
C MET A 352 -16.35 0.94 -3.64
N PHE A 353 -16.63 1.90 -2.78
CA PHE A 353 -17.15 1.71 -1.43
C PHE A 353 -18.59 2.21 -1.37
N TYR A 354 -19.48 1.40 -0.80
CA TYR A 354 -20.92 1.65 -0.73
C TYR A 354 -21.37 2.04 0.68
N GLU A 355 -22.52 2.70 0.78
CA GLU A 355 -23.07 3.19 2.06
C GLU A 355 -23.34 2.09 3.10
N ASP A 356 -23.48 0.84 2.67
CA ASP A 356 -23.73 -0.34 3.51
C ASP A 356 -22.43 -1.15 3.79
N PHE A 357 -21.28 -0.51 3.59
CA PHE A 357 -19.94 -1.07 3.78
C PHE A 357 -19.60 -2.20 2.82
N GLU A 358 -20.39 -2.41 1.77
CA GLU A 358 -19.99 -3.23 0.65
C GLU A 358 -18.84 -2.55 -0.11
N SER A 359 -17.88 -3.34 -0.59
CA SER A 359 -16.82 -2.82 -1.45
C SER A 359 -16.45 -3.78 -2.57
N TRP A 360 -16.08 -3.20 -3.71
CA TRP A 360 -15.79 -3.92 -4.94
C TRP A 360 -14.53 -3.37 -5.60
N ILE A 361 -13.69 -4.26 -6.14
CA ILE A 361 -12.60 -3.90 -7.05
C ILE A 361 -12.95 -4.24 -8.48
N GLU A 362 -12.57 -3.37 -9.41
CA GLU A 362 -12.63 -3.59 -10.85
C GLU A 362 -11.27 -3.29 -11.49
N PHE A 363 -10.86 -4.13 -12.44
CA PHE A 363 -9.63 -3.97 -13.23
C PHE A 363 -9.98 -3.72 -14.69
N TYR A 364 -9.40 -2.66 -15.25
CA TYR A 364 -9.65 -2.22 -16.61
C TYR A 364 -8.39 -2.25 -17.44
N THR A 365 -8.49 -2.69 -18.69
CA THR A 365 -7.41 -2.57 -19.68
C THR A 365 -7.75 -1.52 -20.72
N VAL A 366 -6.71 -0.89 -21.26
CA VAL A 366 -6.82 0.14 -22.30
C VAL A 366 -5.83 -0.20 -23.41
N THR A 367 -6.30 -0.21 -24.65
CA THR A 367 -5.52 -0.67 -25.81
C THR A 367 -4.95 0.47 -26.67
N GLY A 368 -5.39 1.71 -26.46
CA GLY A 368 -4.88 2.89 -27.14
C GLY A 368 -5.75 4.13 -26.91
N TYR A 369 -5.44 5.21 -27.62
CA TYR A 369 -6.23 6.45 -27.64
C TYR A 369 -7.64 6.22 -28.20
N ASP A 370 -8.61 6.96 -27.69
CA ASP A 370 -10.03 6.89 -28.09
C ASP A 370 -10.66 5.49 -27.96
N GLN A 371 -10.07 4.61 -27.14
CA GLN A 371 -10.61 3.28 -26.86
C GLN A 371 -11.24 3.25 -25.48
N GLU A 372 -12.46 2.72 -25.41
CA GLU A 372 -13.15 2.52 -24.12
C GLU A 372 -12.40 1.51 -23.25
N PRO A 373 -12.25 1.76 -21.94
CA PRO A 373 -11.68 0.80 -21.01
C PRO A 373 -12.47 -0.52 -20.99
N VAL A 374 -11.76 -1.65 -21.06
CA VAL A 374 -12.36 -2.98 -21.02
C VAL A 374 -12.27 -3.54 -19.61
N LEU A 375 -13.42 -3.84 -18.99
CA LEU A 375 -13.47 -4.52 -17.70
C LEU A 375 -13.01 -5.98 -17.85
N GLU A 376 -11.86 -6.31 -17.28
CA GLU A 376 -11.26 -7.65 -17.36
C GLU A 376 -11.60 -8.53 -16.16
N PHE A 377 -11.79 -7.91 -14.99
CA PHE A 377 -12.10 -8.63 -13.76
C PHE A 377 -12.78 -7.74 -12.73
N ARG A 378 -13.69 -8.33 -11.95
CA ARG A 378 -14.34 -7.71 -10.80
C ARG A 378 -14.44 -8.68 -9.63
N LYS A 379 -14.27 -8.19 -8.41
CA LYS A 379 -14.40 -8.98 -7.18
C LYS A 379 -14.99 -8.15 -6.04
N GLN A 380 -15.92 -8.74 -5.29
CA GLN A 380 -16.40 -8.19 -4.02
C GLN A 380 -15.30 -8.37 -2.97
N LEU A 381 -14.85 -7.27 -2.37
CA LEU A 381 -13.79 -7.25 -1.35
C LEU A 381 -14.38 -7.42 0.06
N ARG A 382 -15.55 -6.81 0.27
CA ARG A 382 -16.32 -6.85 1.51
C ARG A 382 -17.80 -6.96 1.22
N VAL A 383 -18.47 -7.86 1.94
CA VAL A 383 -19.94 -8.03 1.87
C VAL A 383 -20.65 -6.91 2.63
N PRO A 384 -21.88 -6.55 2.25
CA PRO A 384 -22.72 -5.64 3.04
C PRO A 384 -22.80 -6.06 4.50
N ARG A 385 -22.75 -5.10 5.43
CA ARG A 385 -23.02 -5.34 6.85
C ARG A 385 -23.84 -4.20 7.46
N PRO A 386 -24.66 -4.46 8.49
CA PRO A 386 -25.11 -3.39 9.36
C PRO A 386 -23.87 -2.67 9.89
N GLY A 387 -23.82 -1.34 9.82
CA GLY A 387 -22.70 -0.58 10.38
C GLY A 387 -22.53 -0.86 11.87
N THR A 388 -21.45 -0.35 12.47
CA THR A 388 -21.33 -0.35 13.93
C THR A 388 -22.49 0.44 14.53
N ILE A 389 -23.51 -0.28 14.99
CA ILE A 389 -24.55 0.30 15.85
C ILE A 389 -23.87 0.42 17.21
N GLU A 390 -23.77 1.64 17.73
CA GLU A 390 -23.44 1.84 19.14
C GLU A 390 -24.60 1.24 19.95
N GLU A 391 -24.41 0.00 20.42
CA GLU A 391 -25.34 -0.57 21.38
C GLU A 391 -25.19 0.19 22.70
N GLU A 392 -26.32 0.62 23.26
CA GLU A 392 -26.36 1.25 24.57
C GLU A 392 -26.00 0.20 25.64
N VAL A 393 -24.71 0.07 25.95
CA VAL A 393 -24.23 -0.87 26.96
C VAL A 393 -24.60 -0.32 28.34
N LYS A 394 -25.60 -0.91 28.97
CA LYS A 394 -25.88 -0.68 30.39
C LYS A 394 -24.82 -1.38 31.23
N PHE A 395 -23.84 -0.62 31.68
CA PHE A 395 -22.86 -1.12 32.64
C PHE A 395 -23.54 -1.37 33.99
N PRO A 396 -23.23 -2.48 34.68
CA PRO A 396 -23.67 -2.66 36.05
C PRO A 396 -23.06 -1.58 36.94
N ASP A 397 -23.76 -1.17 38.01
CA ASP A 397 -23.19 -0.29 39.03
C ASP A 397 -21.93 -0.95 39.61
N ILE A 398 -20.77 -0.37 39.34
CA ILE A 398 -19.49 -0.84 39.89
C ILE A 398 -19.31 -0.13 41.24
N PRO A 399 -19.36 -0.84 42.37
CA PRO A 399 -19.07 -0.22 43.66
C PRO A 399 -17.61 0.25 43.66
N ILE A 400 -17.40 1.57 43.69
CA ILE A 400 -16.08 2.18 43.80
C ILE A 400 -15.54 1.84 45.19
N ARG A 401 -14.56 0.94 45.23
CA ARG A 401 -13.79 0.63 46.44
C ARG A 401 -12.32 0.57 46.06
N ASP A 402 -11.48 1.11 46.94
CA ASP A 402 -10.04 0.89 46.83
C ASP A 402 -9.79 -0.62 46.88
N THR A 403 -8.97 -1.09 45.95
CA THR A 403 -8.72 -2.52 45.76
C THR A 403 -7.29 -2.83 46.18
N LEU A 404 -7.14 -3.86 47.00
CA LEU A 404 -5.83 -4.39 47.34
C LEU A 404 -5.36 -5.36 46.25
N VAL A 405 -4.49 -4.91 45.36
CA VAL A 405 -4.02 -5.70 44.21
C VAL A 405 -2.49 -5.69 44.16
N ALA A 406 -1.90 -6.83 43.83
CA ALA A 406 -0.47 -6.90 43.55
C ALA A 406 -0.25 -6.76 42.04
N ALA A 407 0.84 -6.13 41.63
CA ALA A 407 1.16 -5.93 40.23
C ALA A 407 1.19 -7.27 39.46
N ASN A 408 1.78 -8.33 40.03
CA ASN A 408 1.62 -9.70 39.54
C ASN A 408 2.02 -10.76 40.60
N LYS A 409 1.01 -11.43 41.20
CA LYS A 409 1.20 -12.48 42.22
C LYS A 409 1.95 -13.72 41.71
N ASN A 410 1.96 -13.97 40.40
CA ASN A 410 2.60 -15.15 39.80
C ASN A 410 4.13 -15.07 39.77
N PHE A 411 4.71 -13.93 40.15
CA PHE A 411 6.16 -13.83 40.34
C PHE A 411 6.66 -14.49 41.62
N LEU A 412 5.77 -14.86 42.56
CA LEU A 412 6.16 -15.70 43.68
C LEU A 412 6.71 -17.05 43.18
N ALA A 413 7.81 -17.47 43.78
CA ALA A 413 8.54 -18.66 43.38
C ALA A 413 8.96 -19.45 44.62
N GLY A 414 8.76 -20.78 44.58
CA GLY A 414 9.26 -21.68 45.61
C GLY A 414 10.79 -21.79 45.58
N SER A 415 11.38 -22.34 46.64
CA SER A 415 12.82 -22.35 46.92
C SER A 415 13.68 -22.85 45.75
N PHE A 416 13.24 -23.89 45.04
CA PHE A 416 13.97 -24.44 43.89
C PHE A 416 14.03 -23.47 42.69
N LYS A 417 12.92 -22.79 42.38
CA LYS A 417 12.86 -21.81 41.28
C LYS A 417 13.63 -20.53 41.64
N SER A 418 13.59 -20.13 42.90
CA SER A 418 14.39 -19.01 43.42
C SER A 418 15.89 -19.29 43.40
N PHE A 419 16.31 -20.52 43.71
CA PHE A 419 17.71 -20.95 43.60
C PHE A 419 18.23 -20.90 42.16
N LEU A 420 17.45 -21.40 41.17
CA LEU A 420 17.88 -21.44 39.77
C LEU A 420 17.80 -20.08 39.04
N MET A 421 16.82 -19.24 39.39
CA MET A 421 16.53 -18.01 38.64
C MET A 421 16.75 -16.73 39.46
N GLY A 422 17.37 -16.81 40.65
CA GLY A 422 17.62 -15.68 41.58
C GLY A 422 16.34 -15.15 42.24
N GLU A 423 16.40 -14.24 43.22
CA GLU A 423 15.22 -13.77 43.98
C GLU A 423 14.69 -12.38 43.57
N GLN A 424 15.39 -11.69 42.66
CA GLN A 424 15.25 -10.23 42.53
C GLN A 424 13.81 -9.74 42.27
N TYR A 425 13.39 -8.81 43.13
CA TYR A 425 12.13 -8.03 43.09
C TYR A 425 10.83 -8.82 43.10
N ARG A 426 10.85 -10.15 43.23
CA ARG A 426 9.63 -10.99 43.17
C ARG A 426 8.62 -10.65 44.26
N GLU A 427 9.11 -10.44 45.48
CA GLU A 427 8.27 -10.01 46.60
C GLU A 427 7.67 -8.62 46.34
N MET A 428 8.47 -7.69 45.79
CA MET A 428 8.00 -6.35 45.44
C MET A 428 6.86 -6.40 44.41
N TRP A 429 6.97 -7.23 43.36
CA TRP A 429 5.92 -7.40 42.35
C TRP A 429 4.67 -8.13 42.88
N ALA A 430 4.83 -8.96 43.91
CA ALA A 430 3.75 -9.73 44.51
C ALA A 430 3.11 -9.05 45.73
N THR A 431 3.71 -7.97 46.23
CA THR A 431 3.20 -7.20 47.37
C THR A 431 1.91 -6.50 46.95
N PRO A 432 0.77 -6.80 47.61
CA PRO A 432 -0.47 -6.09 47.35
C PRO A 432 -0.32 -4.62 47.77
N VAL A 433 -0.73 -3.72 46.89
CA VAL A 433 -0.84 -2.29 47.17
C VAL A 433 -2.31 -1.89 47.07
N GLU A 434 -2.70 -0.93 47.88
CA GLU A 434 -4.02 -0.29 47.79
C GLU A 434 -4.00 0.65 46.58
N VAL A 435 -4.92 0.43 45.64
CA VAL A 435 -5.07 1.29 44.45
C VAL A 435 -6.48 1.82 44.37
N GLN A 436 -6.59 3.08 43.97
CA GLN A 436 -7.86 3.76 43.76
C GLN A 436 -8.56 3.20 42.53
N THR A 437 -9.86 2.91 42.66
CA THR A 437 -10.72 2.63 41.52
C THR A 437 -11.20 3.95 40.92
N ILE A 438 -10.91 4.19 39.65
CA ILE A 438 -11.35 5.39 38.93
C ILE A 438 -12.65 5.12 38.16
N ASN A 439 -13.63 6.00 38.29
CA ASN A 439 -14.84 6.00 37.47
C ASN A 439 -14.64 6.97 36.31
N LEU A 440 -14.46 6.43 35.10
CA LEU A 440 -14.20 7.25 33.92
C LEU A 440 -15.33 8.23 33.58
N LEU A 441 -16.56 8.01 34.04
CA LEU A 441 -17.67 8.94 33.79
C LEU A 441 -17.64 10.18 34.70
N GLU A 442 -16.99 10.08 35.87
CA GLU A 442 -17.00 11.12 36.90
C GLU A 442 -15.64 11.79 37.04
N GLU A 443 -14.56 11.03 36.88
CA GLU A 443 -13.19 11.49 37.03
C GLU A 443 -12.92 12.66 36.07
N HIS A 444 -12.41 13.78 36.60
CA HIS A 444 -12.15 14.99 35.83
C HIS A 444 -13.33 15.52 34.97
N GLY A 445 -14.58 15.21 35.34
CA GLY A 445 -15.78 15.61 34.56
C GLY A 445 -16.14 14.66 33.42
N GLY A 446 -15.48 13.50 33.35
CA GLY A 446 -15.62 12.51 32.29
C GLY A 446 -14.31 12.36 31.52
N LEU A 447 -13.78 11.15 31.48
CA LEU A 447 -12.58 10.78 30.75
C LEU A 447 -12.95 9.90 29.56
N THR A 448 -12.60 10.37 28.37
CA THR A 448 -12.78 9.62 27.13
C THR A 448 -11.43 9.01 26.72
N PRO A 449 -11.32 7.70 26.52
CA PRO A 449 -10.13 7.08 25.96
C PRO A 449 -9.87 7.62 24.54
N ILE A 450 -8.72 8.27 24.34
CA ILE A 450 -8.36 8.86 23.04
C ILE A 450 -7.31 8.06 22.29
N LYS A 451 -6.42 7.37 23.01
CA LYS A 451 -5.34 6.61 22.38
C LYS A 451 -4.82 5.55 23.32
N LYS A 452 -4.50 4.36 22.81
CA LYS A 452 -3.65 3.43 23.55
C LYS A 452 -2.23 4.02 23.65
N GLY A 453 -1.61 3.91 24.81
CA GLY A 453 -0.18 4.19 25.00
C GLY A 453 0.57 2.95 25.47
N GLY A 454 1.88 3.10 25.66
CA GLY A 454 2.76 1.99 26.03
C GLY A 454 3.14 1.14 24.81
N GLY A 455 3.81 0.03 25.03
CA GLY A 455 4.42 -0.81 23.99
C GLY A 455 4.92 -2.14 24.55
N MET A 456 6.06 -2.64 24.06
CA MET A 456 6.59 -3.99 24.37
C MET A 456 6.66 -4.36 25.86
N SER A 457 6.73 -3.38 26.78
CA SER A 457 6.87 -3.61 28.23
C SER A 457 5.78 -2.98 29.10
N SER A 458 4.85 -2.20 28.54
CA SER A 458 3.78 -1.56 29.31
C SER A 458 2.53 -1.35 28.48
N ASN A 459 1.36 -1.44 29.11
CA ASN A 459 0.10 -1.01 28.53
C ASN A 459 -0.32 0.28 29.24
N SER A 460 -0.61 1.33 28.48
CA SER A 460 -1.24 2.54 29.02
C SER A 460 -2.41 2.96 28.14
N LEU A 461 -3.27 3.81 28.68
CA LEU A 461 -4.42 4.39 27.98
C LEU A 461 -4.36 5.90 28.19
N ARG A 462 -4.24 6.66 27.10
CA ARG A 462 -4.36 8.11 27.13
C ARG A 462 -5.82 8.47 27.07
N MET A 463 -6.21 9.38 27.95
CA MET A 463 -7.58 9.83 28.09
C MET A 463 -7.62 11.35 28.02
N GLU A 464 -8.70 11.88 27.47
CA GLU A 464 -9.01 13.31 27.41
C GLU A 464 -10.20 13.58 28.31
N ALA A 465 -10.11 14.66 29.10
CA ALA A 465 -11.24 15.13 29.89
C ALA A 465 -12.26 15.83 28.98
N GLN A 466 -13.55 15.64 29.25
CA GLN A 466 -14.65 16.25 28.48
C GLN A 466 -14.71 17.77 28.60
#